data_AF-A0A1Q7GRW7-F1
#
_entry.id   AF-A0A1Q7GRW7-F1
#
_cell.length_a   1.000
_cell.length_b   1.000
_cell.length_c   1.000
_cell.angle_alpha   90.00
_cell.angle_beta   90.00
_cell.angle_gamma   90.00
#
_symmetry.space_group_name_H-M   'P 1'
#
loop_
_entity.id
_entity.type
_entity.pdbx_description
1 polymer ?
#
loop_
_entity_poly.entity_id
_entity_poly.type
_entity_poly.pdbx_seq_one_letter_code
_entity_poly.pdbx_strand_id
1 'polypeptide(L)'
;MRTATPGEASGQDDHCREGGFGLIEVMLAMVILAFAILGVMGMFQWAEHGLRQGERATRALAMAESRLEAKRTTPWKALLTDDLDADGTPEITMRDDGTHPDAVAGDGIYSAGVEMDGIRLVWTVQPDRVGSLRSAGSVVIQARASYPAGRGQRREIRVGTLRANPAYVGVR
;
A
#
# COMPACT_ATOMS: atom_id res chain seq x y z
N MET A 1 -50.16 3.60 87.43
CA MET A 1 -49.91 4.60 86.37
C MET A 1 -49.40 3.86 85.14
N ARG A 2 -50.02 4.07 83.98
CA ARG A 2 -49.85 3.30 82.72
C ARG A 2 -49.08 4.15 81.70
N THR A 3 -48.45 3.46 80.72
CA THR A 3 -47.91 3.92 79.41
C THR A 3 -46.63 4.78 79.46
N ALA A 4 -45.61 4.63 78.59
CA ALA A 4 -45.59 4.28 77.17
C ALA A 4 -44.24 3.66 76.71
N THR A 5 -44.26 2.96 75.56
CA THR A 5 -43.16 2.41 74.75
C THR A 5 -42.59 3.47 73.76
N PRO A 6 -41.77 3.13 72.73
CA PRO A 6 -40.31 3.08 72.69
C PRO A 6 -39.71 4.12 71.68
N GLY A 7 -38.38 4.31 71.65
CA GLY A 7 -37.71 5.22 70.70
C GLY A 7 -36.42 4.61 70.13
N GLU A 8 -36.42 4.44 68.82
CA GLU A 8 -35.47 3.73 67.95
C GLU A 8 -34.13 4.45 67.68
N ALA A 9 -33.16 3.62 67.25
CA ALA A 9 -32.12 3.84 66.22
C ALA A 9 -31.08 4.99 66.40
N SER A 10 -29.83 4.88 65.97
CA SER A 10 -29.22 3.96 65.00
C SER A 10 -27.76 3.65 65.40
N GLY A 11 -27.50 2.40 65.77
CA GLY A 11 -26.21 1.79 65.48
C GLY A 11 -26.26 1.39 64.01
N GLN A 12 -25.86 2.30 63.13
CA GLN A 12 -25.52 1.93 61.75
C GLN A 12 -24.21 1.15 61.84
N ASP A 13 -24.31 -0.15 62.06
CA ASP A 13 -23.20 -1.06 61.81
C ASP A 13 -22.97 -1.05 60.30
N ASP A 14 -22.09 -0.16 59.87
CA ASP A 14 -21.45 -0.19 58.57
C ASP A 14 -20.58 -1.45 58.55
N HIS A 15 -21.22 -2.58 58.29
CA HIS A 15 -20.54 -3.83 58.03
C HIS A 15 -19.72 -3.62 56.76
N CYS A 16 -18.45 -3.26 56.94
CA CYS A 16 -17.39 -3.53 55.98
C CYS A 16 -17.47 -5.02 55.65
N ARG A 17 -18.20 -5.36 54.60
CA ARG A 17 -18.11 -6.66 53.94
C ARG A 17 -16.81 -6.67 53.16
N GLU A 18 -15.71 -6.84 53.88
CA GLU A 18 -14.44 -7.29 53.32
C GLU A 18 -14.60 -8.79 52.99
N GLY A 19 -15.38 -9.07 51.95
CA GLY A 19 -15.49 -10.39 51.38
C GLY A 19 -14.21 -10.71 50.63
N GLY A 20 -13.30 -11.47 51.25
CA GLY A 20 -12.14 -12.03 50.56
C GLY A 20 -12.57 -12.89 49.37
N PHE A 21 -11.83 -12.82 48.27
CA PHE A 21 -12.08 -13.60 47.06
C PHE A 21 -12.13 -15.10 47.34
N GLY A 22 -13.21 -15.75 46.93
CA GLY A 22 -13.34 -17.20 47.03
C GLY A 22 -12.46 -17.93 46.01
N LEU A 23 -11.99 -19.14 46.33
CA LEU A 23 -11.17 -19.95 45.41
C LEU A 23 -11.85 -20.13 44.03
N ILE A 24 -13.17 -20.34 44.03
CA ILE A 24 -13.99 -20.48 42.81
C ILE A 24 -13.97 -19.20 41.96
N GLU A 25 -13.97 -18.03 42.59
CA GLU A 25 -13.96 -16.74 41.91
C GLU A 25 -12.62 -16.50 41.21
N VAL A 26 -11.51 -16.81 41.87
CA VAL A 26 -10.18 -16.75 41.26
C VAL A 26 -10.07 -17.74 40.10
N MET A 27 -10.58 -18.96 40.26
CA MET A 27 -10.60 -19.95 39.17
C MET A 27 -11.42 -19.46 37.98
N LEU A 28 -12.60 -18.86 38.22
CA LEU A 28 -13.44 -18.30 37.16
C LEU A 28 -12.74 -17.12 36.47
N ALA A 29 -12.11 -16.23 37.24
CA ALA A 29 -11.37 -15.08 36.71
C ALA A 29 -10.21 -15.53 35.80
N MET A 30 -9.45 -16.55 36.22
CA MET A 30 -8.37 -17.12 35.41
C MET A 30 -8.89 -17.76 34.11
N VAL A 31 -10.04 -18.44 34.16
CA VAL A 31 -10.67 -19.01 32.96
C VAL A 31 -11.12 -17.91 32.00
N ILE A 32 -11.78 -16.87 32.49
CA ILE A 32 -12.19 -15.71 31.68
C ILE A 32 -10.97 -15.02 31.08
N LEU A 33 -9.91 -14.82 31.86
CA LEU A 33 -8.66 -14.22 31.41
C LEU A 33 -8.01 -15.05 30.29
N ALA A 34 -7.98 -16.37 30.42
CA ALA A 34 -7.42 -17.25 29.40
C ALA A 34 -8.15 -17.11 28.05
N PHE A 35 -9.48 -17.07 28.05
CA PHE A 35 -10.26 -16.85 26.84
C PHE A 35 -10.08 -15.43 26.27
N ALA A 36 -9.96 -14.43 27.14
CA ALA A 36 -9.71 -13.05 26.72
C ALA A 36 -8.37 -12.93 25.95
N ILE A 37 -7.29 -13.53 26.48
CA ILE A 37 -5.97 -13.50 25.84
C ILE A 37 -6.00 -14.21 24.47
N LEU A 38 -6.68 -15.36 24.37
CA LEU A 38 -6.83 -16.07 23.09
C LEU A 38 -7.55 -15.23 22.04
N GLY A 39 -8.63 -14.53 22.42
CA GLY A 39 -9.35 -13.63 21.52
C GLY A 39 -8.47 -12.48 21.02
N VAL A 40 -7.69 -11.89 21.92
CA VAL A 40 -6.75 -10.80 21.58
C VAL A 40 -5.68 -11.27 20.59
N MET A 41 -5.11 -12.45 20.80
CA MET A 41 -4.09 -13.00 19.89
C MET A 41 -4.62 -13.22 18.47
N GLY A 42 -5.86 -13.71 18.33
CA GLY A 42 -6.52 -13.85 17.03
C GLY A 42 -6.72 -12.50 16.31
N MET A 43 -7.12 -11.46 17.05
CA MET A 43 -7.26 -10.11 16.50
C MET A 43 -5.92 -9.53 16.06
N PHE A 44 -4.84 -9.73 16.83
CA PHE A 44 -3.51 -9.26 16.45
C PHE A 44 -3.01 -9.88 15.15
N GLN A 45 -3.15 -11.20 14.99
CA GLN A 45 -2.72 -11.86 13.74
C GLN A 45 -3.48 -11.34 12.52
N TRP A 46 -4.78 -11.09 12.68
CA TRP A 46 -5.59 -10.50 11.61
C TRP A 46 -5.16 -9.07 11.28
N ALA A 47 -4.91 -8.25 12.31
CA ALA A 47 -4.42 -6.88 12.14
C ALA A 47 -3.04 -6.84 11.45
N GLU A 48 -2.11 -7.70 11.85
CA GLU A 48 -0.79 -7.81 11.21
C GLU A 48 -0.90 -8.17 9.73
N HIS A 49 -1.80 -9.09 9.38
CA HIS A 49 -2.04 -9.44 7.98
C HIS A 49 -2.53 -8.23 7.17
N GLY A 50 -3.49 -7.46 7.74
CA GLY A 50 -3.98 -6.23 7.13
C GLY A 50 -2.88 -5.16 6.98
N LEU A 51 -2.04 -4.97 8.00
CA LEU A 51 -0.94 -4.02 7.98
C LEU A 51 0.10 -4.35 6.91
N ARG A 52 0.54 -5.61 6.82
CA ARG A 52 1.49 -6.06 5.79
C ARG A 52 0.94 -5.88 4.38
N GLN A 53 -0.36 -6.06 4.19
CA GLN A 53 -1.01 -5.81 2.90
C GLN A 53 -1.07 -4.31 2.57
N GLY A 54 -1.35 -3.47 3.56
CA GLY A 54 -1.32 -2.02 3.42
C GLY A 54 0.07 -1.49 3.08
N GLU A 55 1.11 -1.96 3.77
CA GLU A 55 2.50 -1.61 3.52
C GLU A 55 2.90 -1.83 2.05
N ARG A 56 2.59 -3.02 1.51
CA ARG A 56 2.88 -3.35 0.10
C ARG A 56 2.14 -2.47 -0.88
N ALA A 57 0.88 -2.13 -0.58
CA ALA A 57 0.08 -1.26 -1.43
C ALA A 57 0.67 0.16 -1.48
N THR A 58 1.01 0.73 -0.33
CA THR A 58 1.63 2.05 -0.24
C THR A 58 3.00 2.07 -0.91
N ARG A 59 3.81 1.02 -0.70
CA ARG A 59 5.12 0.89 -1.36
C ARG A 59 5.00 0.78 -2.88
N ALA A 60 4.03 -0.01 -3.37
CA ALA A 60 3.76 -0.14 -4.79
C ALA A 60 3.30 1.18 -5.43
N LEU A 61 2.45 1.93 -4.74
CA LEU A 61 2.05 3.29 -5.17
C LEU A 61 3.26 4.21 -5.23
N ALA A 62 4.05 4.29 -4.16
CA ALA A 62 5.22 5.15 -4.08
C ALA A 62 6.25 4.82 -5.18
N MET A 63 6.46 3.54 -5.49
CA MET A 63 7.32 3.12 -6.60
C MET A 63 6.78 3.59 -7.97
N ALA A 64 5.47 3.49 -8.18
CA ALA A 64 4.85 3.92 -9.44
C ALA A 64 4.88 5.45 -9.59
N GLU A 65 4.57 6.20 -8.53
CA GLU A 65 4.63 7.66 -8.51
C GLU A 65 6.06 8.17 -8.68
N SER A 66 7.04 7.59 -7.96
CA SER A 66 8.45 7.92 -8.11
C SER A 66 8.94 7.72 -9.54
N ARG A 67 8.55 6.60 -10.17
CA ARG A 67 8.89 6.32 -11.57
C ARG A 67 8.24 7.31 -12.53
N LEU A 68 6.99 7.66 -12.29
CA LEU A 68 6.27 8.64 -13.11
C LEU A 68 6.92 10.02 -13.03
N GLU A 69 7.27 10.48 -11.82
CA GLU A 69 7.94 11.77 -11.62
C GLU A 69 9.34 11.80 -12.23
N ALA A 70 10.12 10.72 -12.11
CA ALA A 70 11.41 10.59 -12.78
C ALA A 70 11.27 10.76 -14.30
N LYS A 71 10.29 10.07 -14.92
CA LYS A 71 10.01 10.21 -16.35
C LYS A 71 9.49 11.59 -16.75
N ARG A 72 8.78 12.26 -15.86
CA ARG A 72 8.26 13.61 -16.09
C ARG A 72 9.38 14.63 -16.22
N THR A 73 10.45 14.47 -15.45
CA THR A 73 11.60 15.38 -15.44
C THR A 73 12.68 15.01 -16.45
N THR A 74 12.71 13.77 -16.96
CA THR A 74 13.67 13.32 -17.98
C THR A 74 13.65 14.21 -19.23
N PRO A 75 14.79 14.58 -19.82
CA PRO A 75 14.81 15.26 -21.12
C PRO A 75 14.12 14.44 -22.22
N TRP A 76 13.43 15.09 -23.15
CA TRP A 76 12.67 14.41 -24.23
C TRP A 76 13.52 13.40 -25.02
N LYS A 77 14.79 13.74 -25.29
CA LYS A 77 15.73 12.90 -26.05
C LYS A 77 16.12 11.61 -25.31
N ALA A 78 16.01 11.60 -23.99
CA ALA A 78 16.38 10.49 -23.11
C ALA A 78 15.14 9.75 -22.57
N LEU A 79 13.94 9.99 -23.11
CA LEU A 79 12.71 9.46 -22.55
C LEU A 79 12.62 7.92 -22.57
N LEU A 80 13.35 7.26 -23.48
CA LEU A 80 13.43 5.78 -23.57
C LEU A 80 14.63 5.19 -22.85
N THR A 81 15.41 6.00 -22.17
CA THR A 81 16.55 5.54 -21.37
C THR A 81 16.29 5.93 -19.92
N ASP A 82 16.58 5.03 -19.00
CA ASP A 82 16.45 5.27 -17.57
C ASP A 82 17.81 5.03 -16.94
N ASP A 83 18.29 6.09 -16.30
CA ASP A 83 19.39 6.10 -15.34
C ASP A 83 18.74 6.00 -13.94
N LEU A 84 18.91 4.85 -13.29
CA LEU A 84 18.22 4.48 -12.06
C LEU A 84 18.88 5.07 -10.81
N ASP A 85 20.19 5.28 -10.83
CA ASP A 85 20.98 5.77 -9.71
C ASP A 85 21.48 7.21 -9.90
N ALA A 86 21.15 7.82 -11.04
CA ALA A 86 21.54 9.16 -11.45
C ALA A 86 23.07 9.33 -11.60
N ASP A 87 23.80 8.27 -11.95
CA ASP A 87 25.25 8.32 -12.16
C ASP A 87 25.65 8.86 -13.55
N GLY A 88 24.68 9.08 -14.44
CA GLY A 88 24.84 9.55 -15.81
C GLY A 88 24.84 8.42 -16.85
N THR A 89 24.81 7.16 -16.43
CA THR A 89 24.76 5.97 -17.27
C THR A 89 23.32 5.45 -17.32
N PRO A 90 22.79 5.10 -18.49
CA PRO A 90 21.48 4.47 -18.55
C PRO A 90 21.58 2.96 -18.33
N GLU A 91 20.98 2.44 -17.26
CA GLU A 91 20.90 0.99 -17.00
C GLU A 91 19.81 0.33 -17.83
N ILE A 92 18.72 1.06 -18.09
CA ILE A 92 17.53 0.52 -18.74
C ILE A 92 17.25 1.28 -20.03
N THR A 93 17.05 0.51 -21.11
CA THR A 93 16.55 1.03 -22.39
C THR A 93 15.18 0.42 -22.66
N MET A 94 14.17 1.28 -22.85
CA MET A 94 12.80 0.90 -23.18
C MET A 94 12.71 0.41 -24.63
N ARG A 95 11.93 -0.65 -24.85
CA ARG A 95 11.83 -1.32 -26.16
C ARG A 95 10.37 -1.62 -26.51
N ASP A 96 10.14 -1.72 -27.81
CA ASP A 96 8.88 -2.13 -28.45
C ASP A 96 9.22 -3.34 -29.34
N ASP A 97 9.61 -4.45 -28.70
CA ASP A 97 10.15 -5.65 -29.33
C ASP A 97 9.39 -6.95 -28.98
N GLY A 98 8.28 -6.82 -28.24
CA GLY A 98 7.47 -7.92 -27.75
C GLY A 98 8.18 -8.82 -26.73
N THR A 99 9.33 -8.39 -26.21
CA THR A 99 10.05 -9.09 -25.15
C THR A 99 9.77 -8.45 -23.81
N HIS A 100 9.64 -9.29 -22.78
CA HIS A 100 9.26 -8.84 -21.44
C HIS A 100 10.13 -7.66 -20.98
N PRO A 101 9.53 -6.54 -20.53
CA PRO A 101 8.12 -6.37 -20.14
C PRO A 101 7.17 -5.89 -21.24
N ASP A 102 7.67 -5.71 -22.47
CA ASP A 102 6.82 -5.41 -23.62
C ASP A 102 5.98 -6.64 -24.03
N ALA A 103 4.72 -6.41 -24.36
CA ALA A 103 3.75 -7.48 -24.63
C ALA A 103 3.54 -7.72 -26.12
N VAL A 104 3.66 -6.68 -26.96
CA VAL A 104 3.35 -6.73 -28.38
C VAL A 104 4.38 -5.91 -29.14
N ALA A 105 5.18 -6.58 -29.97
CA ALA A 105 6.17 -5.89 -30.78
C ALA A 105 5.53 -4.98 -31.85
N GLY A 106 6.04 -3.77 -31.98
CA GLY A 106 5.65 -2.80 -32.99
C GLY A 106 4.30 -2.11 -32.74
N ASP A 107 3.79 -2.14 -31.50
CA ASP A 107 2.52 -1.47 -31.16
C ASP A 107 2.70 0.03 -30.81
N GLY A 108 3.95 0.51 -30.81
CA GLY A 108 4.32 1.88 -30.49
C GLY A 108 4.36 2.17 -28.97
N ILE A 109 4.26 1.15 -28.13
CA ILE A 109 4.33 1.25 -26.68
C ILE A 109 5.69 0.74 -26.21
N TYR A 110 6.61 1.66 -26.04
CA TYR A 110 7.90 1.33 -25.45
C TYR A 110 7.71 0.96 -23.99
N SER A 111 8.22 -0.18 -23.58
CA SER A 111 8.03 -0.72 -22.23
C SER A 111 9.36 -1.02 -21.55
N ALA A 112 9.39 -0.83 -20.23
CA ALA A 112 10.48 -1.26 -19.35
C ALA A 112 9.94 -1.58 -17.96
N GLY A 113 10.72 -2.23 -17.11
CA GLY A 113 10.24 -2.70 -15.83
C GLY A 113 11.33 -3.21 -14.91
N VAL A 114 11.06 -3.19 -13.61
CA VAL A 114 11.88 -3.80 -12.56
C VAL A 114 11.00 -4.61 -11.64
N GLU A 115 11.60 -5.57 -10.95
CA GLU A 115 10.97 -6.24 -9.82
C GLU A 115 11.81 -6.03 -8.57
N MET A 116 11.18 -5.50 -7.52
CA MET A 116 11.83 -5.21 -6.24
C MET A 116 10.87 -5.54 -5.10
N ASP A 117 11.33 -6.33 -4.13
CA ASP A 117 10.54 -6.74 -2.95
C ASP A 117 9.16 -7.36 -3.28
N GLY A 118 9.10 -8.14 -4.36
CA GLY A 118 7.88 -8.78 -4.86
C GLY A 118 6.89 -7.83 -5.54
N ILE A 119 7.25 -6.55 -5.69
CA ILE A 119 6.53 -5.56 -6.47
C ILE A 119 7.15 -5.52 -7.86
N ARG A 120 6.35 -5.89 -8.87
CA ARG A 120 6.74 -5.77 -10.27
C ARG A 120 6.22 -4.45 -10.81
N LEU A 121 7.13 -3.55 -11.10
CA LEU A 121 6.88 -2.23 -11.67
C LEU A 121 7.18 -2.28 -13.18
N VAL A 122 6.20 -1.91 -13.99
CA VAL A 122 6.35 -1.76 -15.45
C VAL A 122 5.94 -0.34 -15.80
N TRP A 123 6.72 0.36 -16.61
CA TRP A 123 6.35 1.66 -17.15
C TRP A 123 6.41 1.66 -18.66
N THR A 124 5.55 2.46 -19.25
CA THR A 124 5.39 2.58 -20.69
C THR A 124 5.47 4.03 -21.14
N VAL A 125 5.97 4.22 -22.35
CA VAL A 125 5.97 5.48 -23.07
C VAL A 125 5.29 5.23 -24.41
N GLN A 126 4.12 5.82 -24.59
CA GLN A 126 3.34 5.73 -25.82
C GLN A 126 3.29 7.11 -26.49
N PRO A 127 4.00 7.31 -27.60
CA PRO A 127 3.88 8.54 -28.38
C PRO A 127 2.51 8.65 -29.06
N ASP A 128 2.06 9.89 -29.29
CA ASP A 128 0.80 10.18 -29.99
C ASP A 128 0.76 9.70 -31.45
N ARG A 129 1.94 9.40 -32.01
CA ARG A 129 2.14 8.90 -33.36
C ARG A 129 3.09 7.72 -33.35
N VAL A 130 2.72 6.66 -34.05
CA VAL A 130 3.61 5.52 -34.30
C VAL A 130 4.83 6.01 -35.09
N GLY A 131 6.03 5.66 -34.63
CA GLY A 131 7.29 6.09 -35.23
C GLY A 131 8.27 6.68 -34.21
N SER A 132 9.13 7.58 -34.66
CA SER A 132 10.15 8.18 -33.78
C SER A 132 9.55 9.16 -32.77
N LEU A 133 9.98 9.08 -31.51
CA LEU A 133 9.70 10.07 -30.48
C LEU A 133 10.05 11.51 -30.87
N ARG A 134 10.98 11.72 -31.80
CA ARG A 134 11.36 13.07 -32.25
C ARG A 134 10.22 13.80 -32.94
N SER A 135 9.36 13.07 -33.65
CA SER A 135 8.20 13.62 -34.39
C SER A 135 6.89 13.58 -33.59
N ALA A 136 6.90 12.97 -32.41
CA ALA A 136 5.73 12.91 -31.55
C ALA A 136 5.45 14.30 -30.93
N GLY A 137 4.19 14.71 -30.93
CA GLY A 137 3.76 15.97 -30.33
C GLY A 137 3.49 15.83 -28.84
N SER A 138 3.12 14.63 -28.41
CA SER A 138 2.93 14.28 -27.01
C SER A 138 3.19 12.79 -26.77
N VAL A 139 3.36 12.43 -25.51
CA VAL A 139 3.53 11.06 -25.04
C VAL A 139 2.65 10.82 -23.82
N VAL A 140 2.02 9.65 -23.77
CA VAL A 140 1.41 9.12 -22.56
C VAL A 140 2.47 8.29 -21.85
N ILE A 141 2.70 8.61 -20.58
CA ILE A 141 3.62 7.88 -19.72
C ILE A 141 2.76 7.20 -18.67
N GLN A 142 2.90 5.88 -18.52
CA GLN A 142 2.20 5.12 -17.47
C GLN A 142 3.20 4.34 -16.64
N ALA A 143 2.94 4.23 -15.34
CA ALA A 143 3.64 3.34 -14.44
C ALA A 143 2.61 2.42 -13.76
N ARG A 144 2.90 1.13 -13.80
CA ARG A 144 2.04 0.04 -13.32
C ARG A 144 2.84 -0.77 -12.30
N ALA A 145 2.46 -0.69 -11.04
CA ALA A 145 3.02 -1.53 -9.99
C ALA A 145 2.05 -2.66 -9.65
N SER A 146 2.51 -3.90 -9.73
CA SER A 146 1.75 -5.08 -9.31
C SER A 146 2.38 -5.72 -8.08
N TYR A 147 1.57 -6.10 -7.10
CA TYR A 147 2.03 -6.62 -5.81
C TYR A 147 1.12 -7.76 -5.31
N PRO A 148 1.62 -8.70 -4.48
CA PRO A 148 0.83 -9.80 -3.96
C PRO A 148 -0.19 -9.32 -2.92
N ALA A 149 -1.46 -9.69 -3.12
CA ALA A 149 -2.59 -9.32 -2.26
C ALA A 149 -3.16 -10.51 -1.46
N GLY A 150 -2.46 -11.65 -1.44
CA GLY A 150 -2.88 -12.88 -0.76
C GLY A 150 -3.44 -13.94 -1.71
N ARG A 151 -3.44 -15.22 -1.31
CA ARG A 151 -3.95 -16.39 -2.08
C ARG A 151 -3.59 -16.41 -3.57
N GLY A 152 -2.37 -16.04 -3.93
CA GLY A 152 -1.90 -15.99 -5.33
C GLY A 152 -2.48 -14.86 -6.18
N GLN A 153 -3.34 -14.01 -5.62
CA GLN A 153 -3.85 -12.83 -6.30
C GLN A 153 -2.79 -11.71 -6.29
N ARG A 154 -2.62 -11.06 -7.43
CA ARG A 154 -1.87 -9.80 -7.55
C ARG A 154 -2.85 -8.66 -7.68
N ARG A 155 -2.59 -7.56 -6.97
CA ARG A 155 -3.26 -6.28 -7.20
C ARG A 155 -2.34 -5.38 -8.01
N GLU A 156 -2.95 -4.45 -8.71
CA GLU A 156 -2.26 -3.50 -9.58
C GLU A 156 -2.65 -2.09 -9.18
N ILE A 157 -1.65 -1.22 -9.18
CA ILE A 157 -1.80 0.23 -9.11
C ILE A 157 -1.26 0.79 -10.41
N ARG A 158 -2.02 1.70 -11.03
CA ARG A 158 -1.64 2.37 -12.27
C ARG A 158 -1.73 3.87 -12.06
N VAL A 159 -0.64 4.55 -12.39
CA VAL A 159 -0.56 6.01 -12.45
C VAL A 159 -0.07 6.39 -13.85
N GLY A 160 -0.42 7.58 -14.32
CA GLY A 160 0.01 8.03 -15.63
C GLY A 160 -0.14 9.52 -15.82
N THR A 161 0.53 10.03 -16.84
CA THR A 161 0.50 11.44 -17.22
C THR A 161 0.61 11.60 -18.73
N LEU A 162 0.12 12.72 -19.24
CA LEU A 162 0.34 13.15 -20.61
C LEU A 162 1.40 14.25 -20.60
N ARG A 163 2.43 14.10 -21.43
CA ARG A 163 3.49 15.09 -21.57
C ARG A 163 3.59 15.58 -23.00
N ALA A 164 3.56 16.90 -23.19
CA ALA A 164 3.78 17.53 -24.49
C ALA A 164 5.27 17.60 -24.82
N ASN A 165 5.61 17.45 -26.10
CA ASN A 165 6.95 17.67 -26.61
C ASN A 165 7.23 19.18 -26.74
N PRO A 166 8.16 19.75 -25.95
CA PRO A 166 8.44 21.19 -26.02
C PRO A 166 9.08 21.62 -27.35
N ALA A 167 9.69 20.68 -28.09
CA ALA A 167 10.36 20.98 -29.36
C ALA A 167 9.44 20.78 -30.59
N TYR A 168 8.20 20.34 -30.38
CA TYR A 168 7.28 20.06 -31.48
C TYR A 168 6.62 21.35 -31.98
N VAL A 169 6.80 21.65 -33.27
CA VAL A 169 6.32 22.89 -33.93
C VAL A 169 5.14 22.66 -34.89
N GLY A 170 4.52 21.48 -34.86
CA GLY A 170 3.44 21.13 -35.80
C GLY A 170 3.94 20.47 -37.09
N VAL A 171 3.02 19.82 -37.80
CA VAL A 171 3.24 19.40 -39.18
C VAL A 171 3.07 20.68 -40.02
N ARG A 172 4.10 21.07 -40.76
CA ARG A 172 3.98 22.12 -41.79
C ARG A 172 3.27 21.58 -43.02
#